data_AF-A0A2N6VJK6-F1
#
_entry.id   AF-A0A2N6VJK6-F1
#
_cell.length_a   1.000
_cell.length_b   1.000
_cell.length_c   1.000
_cell.angle_alpha   90.00
_cell.angle_beta   90.00
_cell.angle_gamma   90.00
#
_symmetry.space_group_name_H-M   'P 1'
#
loop_
_entity.id
_entity.type
_entity.pdbx_description
1 polymer ?
#
loop_
_entity_poly.entity_id
_entity_poly.type
_entity_poly.pdbx_seq_one_letter_code
_entity_poly.pdbx_strand_id
1 'polypeptide(L)' 'TESMRGNIVPVEITVYEDRSFDFITKTPPAAQLIKKAAGLKSGSATPHTVKVGHLTADQVREIAETKMPDLN' A
#
# COMPACT_ATOMS: atom_id res chain seq x y z
N THR A 1 1.72 -15.01 -8.30
CA THR A 1 1.00 -13.75 -8.59
C THR A 1 -0.52 -13.86 -8.43
N GLU A 2 -1.10 -15.03 -8.12
CA GLU A 2 -2.56 -15.15 -7.87
C GLU A 2 -3.02 -14.71 -6.47
N SER A 3 -2.15 -14.78 -5.46
CA SER A 3 -2.48 -14.47 -4.05
C SER A 3 -2.72 -12.99 -3.75
N MET A 4 -2.42 -12.08 -4.69
CA MET A 4 -2.57 -10.62 -4.52
C MET A 4 -3.55 -9.97 -5.52
N ARG A 5 -4.39 -10.77 -6.20
CA ARG A 5 -5.41 -10.23 -7.12
C ARG A 5 -6.29 -9.19 -6.41
N GLY A 6 -6.32 -7.98 -6.95
CA GLY A 6 -7.15 -6.87 -6.46
C GLY A 6 -6.38 -5.74 -5.77
N ASN A 7 -5.09 -5.89 -5.49
CA ASN A 7 -4.24 -4.82 -4.96
C ASN A 7 -3.22 -4.37 -6.02
N ILE A 8 -3.03 -3.05 -6.17
CA ILE A 8 -1.91 -2.50 -6.95
C ILE A 8 -0.64 -2.72 -6.11
N VAL A 9 0.19 -3.67 -6.54
CA VAL A 9 1.46 -4.02 -5.92
C VAL A 9 2.56 -3.26 -6.68
N PRO A 10 3.23 -2.27 -6.06
CA PRO A 10 4.34 -1.59 -6.71
C PRO A 10 5.52 -2.55 -6.87
N VAL A 11 6.18 -2.47 -8.02
CA VAL A 11 7.35 -3.29 -8.34
C VAL A 11 8.53 -2.39 -8.62
N GLU A 12 9.65 -2.66 -7.95
CA GLU A 12 10.94 -2.06 -8.26
C GLU A 12 11.71 -3.04 -9.15
N ILE A 13 12.21 -2.56 -10.29
CA ILE A 13 12.98 -3.36 -11.24
C ILE A 13 14.37 -2.78 -11.34
N THR A 14 15.37 -3.59 -11.05
CA THR A 14 16.79 -3.26 -11.24
C THR A 14 17.27 -3.98 -12.49
N VAL A 15 17.83 -3.24 -13.44
CA VAL A 15 18.37 -3.79 -14.71
C VAL A 15 19.88 -3.64 -14.70
N TYR A 16 20.59 -4.74 -14.97
CA TYR A 16 22.05 -4.79 -15.03
C TYR A 16 22.56 -4.67 -16.48
N GLU A 17 23.85 -4.41 -16.66
CA GLU A 17 24.48 -4.22 -17.97
C GLU A 17 24.44 -5.46 -18.87
N ASP A 18 24.44 -6.65 -18.26
CA ASP A 18 24.29 -7.94 -18.94
C ASP A 18 22.83 -8.24 -19.34
N ARG A 19 21.93 -7.28 -19.13
CA ARG A 19 20.48 -7.38 -19.35
C ARG A 19 19.79 -8.38 -18.43
N SER A 20 20.45 -8.85 -17.38
CA SER A 20 19.76 -9.49 -16.26
C SER A 20 18.94 -8.43 -15.51
N PHE A 21 17.89 -8.89 -14.83
CA PHE A 21 17.04 -8.01 -14.04
C PHE A 21 16.59 -8.69 -12.76
N ASP A 22 16.60 -7.92 -11.68
CA ASP A 22 15.94 -8.28 -10.42
C ASP A 22 14.66 -7.48 -10.30
N PHE A 23 13.62 -8.10 -9.74
CA PHE A 23 12.38 -7.40 -9.43
C PHE A 23 11.92 -7.69 -8.01
N ILE A 24 11.61 -6.63 -7.28
CA ILE A 24 11.14 -6.68 -5.90
C ILE A 24 9.69 -6.19 -5.89
N THR A 25 8.77 -7.09 -5.53
CA THR A 25 7.37 -6.74 -5.30
C THR A 25 7.22 -6.16 -3.91
N LYS A 26 6.89 -4.87 -3.82
CA LYS A 26 6.64 -4.18 -2.55
C LYS A 26 5.19 -4.36 -2.11
N THR A 27 4.91 -4.15 -0.83
CA THR A 27 3.53 -4.14 -0.32
C THR A 27 2.71 -3.02 -0.95
N PRO A 28 1.38 -3.15 -0.99
CA PRO A 28 0.51 -2.11 -1.50
C PRO A 28 0.76 -0.75 -0.82
N PRO A 29 0.53 0.37 -1.53
CA PRO A 29 0.69 1.70 -0.96
C PRO A 29 -0.15 1.87 0.31
N ALA A 30 0.39 2.57 1.30
CA ALA A 30 -0.33 2.81 2.56
C ALA A 30 -1.71 3.44 2.31
N ALA A 31 -1.82 4.34 1.33
CA ALA A 31 -3.09 4.95 0.94
C ALA A 31 -4.16 3.94 0.50
N GLN A 32 -3.77 2.85 -0.18
CA GLN A 32 -4.71 1.81 -0.59
C GLN A 32 -5.14 0.93 0.59
N LEU A 33 -4.20 0.59 1.48
CA LEU A 33 -4.49 -0.15 2.71
C LEU A 33 -5.44 0.64 3.62
N ILE A 34 -5.19 1.94 3.80
CA ILE A 34 -6.03 2.86 4.58
C ILE A 34 -7.43 2.96 3.97
N LYS A 35 -7.54 3.16 2.65
CA LYS A 35 -8.84 3.22 1.95
C LYS A 35 -9.64 1.93 2.14
N LYS A 36 -8.98 0.78 2.00
CA LYS A 36 -9.61 -0.54 2.18
C LYS A 36 -10.09 -0.74 3.62
N ALA A 37 -9.26 -0.45 4.61
CA ALA A 37 -9.62 -0.57 6.03
C ALA A 37 -10.73 0.42 6.43
N ALA A 38 -10.77 1.60 5.83
CA ALA A 38 -11.82 2.59 6.05
C ALA A 38 -13.09 2.36 5.19
N GLY A 39 -13.10 1.37 4.29
CA GLY A 39 -14.23 1.11 3.39
C GLY A 39 -14.48 2.20 2.34
N LEU A 40 -13.48 3.02 2.02
CA LEU A 40 -13.61 4.20 1.15
C LEU A 40 -13.16 3.90 -0.28
N LYS A 41 -13.96 4.38 -1.25
CA LYS A 41 -13.59 4.35 -2.68
C LYS A 41 -12.62 5.48 -3.05
N SER A 42 -12.71 6.63 -2.40
CA SER A 42 -11.87 7.81 -2.63
C SER A 42 -11.46 8.47 -1.31
N GLY A 43 -10.32 9.18 -1.34
CA GLY A 43 -9.88 10.02 -0.21
C GLY A 43 -10.51 11.41 -0.26
N SER A 44 -10.27 12.21 0.77
CA SER A 44 -10.71 13.61 0.79
C SER A 44 -9.95 14.43 -0.26
N ALA A 45 -10.69 15.22 -1.05
CA ALA A 45 -10.10 16.20 -1.97
C ALA A 45 -9.49 17.41 -1.24
N THR A 46 -9.90 17.66 -0.01
CA THR A 46 -9.36 18.70 0.88
C THR A 46 -8.92 18.05 2.20
N PRO A 47 -7.67 17.55 2.29
CA PRO A 47 -7.13 16.95 3.50
C PRO A 47 -7.28 17.87 4.72
N HIS A 48 -7.43 17.28 5.91
CA HIS A 48 -7.60 17.95 7.22
C HIS A 48 -8.87 18.78 7.44
N THR A 49 -9.57 19.21 6.38
CA THR A 49 -10.84 19.95 6.50
C THR A 49 -12.05 19.03 6.40
N VAL A 50 -12.08 18.16 5.39
CA VAL A 50 -13.17 17.18 5.20
C VAL A 50 -12.66 15.79 5.59
N LYS A 51 -13.16 15.29 6.72
CA LYS A 51 -12.85 13.94 7.22
C LYS A 51 -13.82 12.94 6.58
N VAL A 52 -13.29 12.09 5.71
CA VAL A 52 -14.08 11.10 4.95
C VAL A 52 -14.04 9.70 5.55
N GLY A 53 -13.26 9.45 6.61
CA GLY A 53 -13.16 8.15 7.26
C GLY A 53 -12.52 8.22 8.63
N HIS A 54 -12.65 7.13 9.36
CA HIS A 54 -12.05 6.90 10.67
C HIS A 54 -11.43 5.51 10.69
N LEU A 55 -10.32 5.35 11.41
CA LEU A 55 -9.65 4.07 11.61
C LEU A 55 -9.44 3.85 13.10
N THR A 56 -9.63 2.61 13.55
CA THR A 56 -9.30 2.22 14.92
C THR A 56 -7.79 1.99 15.07
N ALA A 57 -7.29 2.01 16.30
CA ALA A 57 -5.89 1.73 16.58
C ALA A 57 -5.48 0.32 16.11
N ASP A 58 -6.39 -0.65 16.18
CA ASP A 58 -6.12 -2.02 15.75
C ASP A 58 -5.99 -2.13 14.23
N GLN A 59 -6.85 -1.45 13.46
CA GLN A 59 -6.72 -1.38 12.01
C GLN A 59 -5.41 -0.72 11.58
N VAL A 60 -4.97 0.33 12.30
CA VAL A 60 -3.68 0.96 12.02
C VAL A 60 -2.52 0.00 12.29
N ARG A 61 -2.61 -0.82 13.33
CA ARG A 61 -1.59 -1.82 13.66
C ARG A 61 -1.47 -2.90 12.58
N GLU A 62 -2.58 -3.47 12.13
CA GLU A 62 -2.60 -4.46 11.05
C GLU A 62 -2.00 -3.91 9.74
N ILE A 63 -2.31 -2.64 9.41
CA ILE A 63 -1.72 -1.96 8.25
C ILE A 63 -0.21 -1.80 8.43
N ALA A 64 0.25 -1.44 9.63
CA ALA A 64 1.66 -1.27 9.93
C ALA A 64 2.42 -2.60 9.84
N GLU A 65 1.88 -3.69 10.41
CA GLU A 65 2.48 -5.04 10.33
C GLU A 65 2.61 -5.51 8.88
N THR A 66 1.58 -5.29 8.06
CA THR A 66 1.61 -5.62 6.64
C THR A 66 2.68 -4.85 5.89
N LYS A 67 2.89 -3.57 6.26
CA LYS A 67 3.80 -2.66 5.57
C LYS A 67 5.23 -2.67 6.11
N MET A 68 5.44 -3.19 7.33
CA MET A 68 6.71 -3.22 8.03
C MET A 68 7.89 -3.71 7.18
N PRO A 69 7.75 -4.76 6.32
CA PRO A 69 8.85 -5.24 5.49
C PRO A 69 9.39 -4.22 4.48
N ASP A 70 8.61 -3.21 4.10
CA ASP A 70 9.02 -2.16 3.16
C ASP A 70 9.27 -0.80 3.86
N LEU A 71 9.29 -0.77 5.19
CA LEU A 71 9.56 0.44 5.96
C LEU A 71 11.02 0.44 6.43
N ASN A 72 11.74 1.50 6.05
CA ASN A 72 13.15 1.79 6.34
C ASN A 72 14.13 0.96 5.49
#